data_AF-A0AAE3PGS9-F1
#
_entry.id   AF-A0AAE3PGS9-F1
#
_cell.length_a   1.000
_cell.length_b   1.000
_cell.length_c   1.000
_cell.angle_alpha   90.00
_cell.angle_beta   90.00
_cell.angle_gamma   90.00
#
_symmetry.space_group_name_H-M   'P 1'
#
loop_
_entity.id
_entity.type
_entity.pdbx_description
1 polymer ?
#
loop_
_entity_poly.entity_id
_entity_poly.type
_entity_poly.pdbx_seq_one_letter_code
_entity_poly.pdbx_strand_id
1 'polypeptide(L)' 'MASKPRMNEFTETCECCERTTPHSVSVRLRTESTKPDNAQFSREPYRVAECRVCGTVTETRMNNA' A
#
# COMPACT_ATOMS: atom_id res chain seq x y z
N MET A 1 6.19 -21.85 -14.08
CA MET A 1 6.24 -21.06 -12.82
C MET A 1 6.02 -19.60 -13.20
N ALA A 2 4.80 -19.09 -13.06
CA ALA A 2 4.49 -17.72 -13.47
C ALA A 2 4.93 -16.76 -12.36
N SER A 3 6.11 -16.18 -12.52
CA SER A 3 6.57 -15.04 -11.74
C SER A 3 5.62 -13.89 -12.01
N LYS A 4 4.57 -13.76 -11.18
CA LYS A 4 3.75 -12.55 -11.12
C LYS A 4 4.72 -11.38 -11.03
N PRO A 5 4.76 -10.50 -12.04
CA PRO A 5 5.72 -9.42 -12.03
C PRO A 5 5.46 -8.58 -10.78
N ARG A 6 6.49 -8.34 -9.97
CA ARG A 6 6.43 -7.37 -8.87
C ARG A 6 6.43 -5.96 -9.48
N MET A 7 5.42 -5.67 -10.30
CA MET A 7 5.27 -4.43 -11.07
C MET A 7 4.93 -3.20 -10.20
N ASN A 8 5.07 -3.29 -8.88
CA ASN A 8 4.74 -2.20 -7.97
C ASN A 8 5.97 -1.63 -7.26
N GLU A 9 7.16 -1.74 -7.83
CA GLU A 9 8.30 -0.95 -7.39
C GLU A 9 8.23 0.44 -8.02
N PHE A 10 7.82 1.44 -7.23
CA PHE A 10 7.71 2.84 -7.63
C PHE A 10 8.84 3.63 -7.02
N THR A 11 9.51 4.47 -7.80
CA THR A 11 10.52 5.37 -7.27
C THR A 11 9.82 6.63 -6.75
N GLU A 12 9.78 6.81 -5.44
CA GLU A 12 9.16 7.97 -4.79
C GLU A 12 10.15 8.60 -3.81
N THR A 13 9.92 9.86 -3.45
CA THR A 13 10.77 10.58 -2.50
C THR A 13 10.50 10.04 -1.11
N CYS A 14 11.52 9.42 -0.50
CA CYS A 14 11.43 8.98 0.87
C CYS A 14 11.64 10.17 1.80
N GLU A 15 10.68 10.44 2.68
CA GLU A 15 10.80 11.43 3.75
C GLU A 15 11.91 11.11 4.76
N CYS A 16 12.27 9.82 4.91
CA CYS A 16 13.34 9.40 5.81
C CYS A 16 14.74 9.46 5.17
N CYS A 17 14.85 9.19 3.87
CA CYS A 17 16.14 9.27 3.15
C CYS A 17 16.38 10.63 2.48
N GLU A 18 15.36 11.50 2.46
CA GLU A 18 15.35 12.81 1.79
C GLU A 18 15.75 12.75 0.32
N ARG A 19 15.48 11.61 -0.33
CA ARG A 19 15.90 11.33 -1.71
C ARG A 19 14.93 10.38 -2.40
N THR A 20 15.00 10.34 -3.73
CA THR A 20 14.20 9.43 -4.55
C THR A 20 14.72 8.02 -4.41
N THR A 21 13.90 7.13 -3.86
CA THR A 21 14.28 5.73 -3.61
C THR A 21 13.23 4.78 -4.14
N PRO A 22 13.61 3.54 -4.52
CA PRO A 22 12.65 2.53 -4.90
C PRO A 22 11.79 2.13 -3.69
N HIS A 23 10.48 2.34 -3.77
CA HIS A 23 9.49 1.89 -2.81
C HIS A 23 8.66 0.75 -3.42
N SER A 24 8.44 -0.31 -2.67
CA SER A 24 7.48 -1.36 -3.00
C SER A 24 6.10 -0.92 -2.55
N VAL A 25 5.29 -0.45 -3.50
CA VAL A 25 3.89 -0.10 -3.27
C VAL A 25 3.03 -1.36 -3.40
N SER A 26 1.97 -1.50 -2.61
CA SER A 26 1.03 -2.61 -2.71
C SER A 26 -0.32 -2.15 -2.21
N VAL A 27 -1.38 -2.52 -2.92
CA VAL A 27 -2.74 -2.23 -2.47
C VAL A 27 -3.20 -3.36 -1.56
N ARG A 28 -3.44 -3.04 -0.29
CA ARG A 28 -4.05 -3.94 0.69
C ARG A 28 -5.50 -3.53 0.86
N LEU A 29 -6.42 -4.46 0.67
CA LEU A 29 -7.82 -4.27 1.04
C LEU A 29 -7.95 -4.65 2.51
N ARG A 30 -8.30 -3.70 3.37
CA ARG A 30 -8.57 -3.98 4.79
C ARG A 30 -10.07 -4.05 4.99
N THR A 31 -10.54 -5.11 5.63
CA THR A 31 -11.95 -5.26 6.00
C THR A 31 -12.09 -4.85 7.45
N GLU A 32 -12.59 -3.63 7.70
CA GLU A 32 -12.78 -3.08 9.05
C GLU A 32 -14.19 -3.34 9.62
N SER A 33 -14.92 -4.33 9.10
CA SER A 33 -16.30 -4.60 9.54
C SER A 33 -16.37 -5.81 10.48
N THR A 34 -16.36 -5.55 11.79
CA THR A 34 -16.69 -6.51 12.87
C THR A 34 -18.21 -6.69 13.07
N LYS A 35 -19.04 -6.40 12.04
CA LYS A 35 -20.51 -6.51 12.13
C LYS A 35 -21.07 -7.33 10.96
N PRO A 36 -21.81 -8.43 11.22
CA PRO A 36 -22.18 -9.43 10.22
C PRO A 36 -23.18 -8.94 9.16
N ASP A 37 -23.86 -7.82 9.37
CA ASP A 37 -25.02 -7.41 8.56
C ASP A 37 -24.68 -6.54 7.34
N ASN A 38 -23.52 -5.86 7.34
CA ASN A 38 -23.12 -4.92 6.27
C ASN A 38 -21.63 -5.03 5.89
N ALA A 39 -20.99 -6.17 6.18
CA ALA A 39 -19.54 -6.38 5.98
C ALA A 39 -19.09 -6.52 4.52
N GLN A 40 -20.01 -6.56 3.56
CA GLN A 40 -19.69 -6.89 2.16
C GLN A 40 -19.29 -5.66 1.31
N PHE A 41 -19.59 -4.44 1.78
CA PHE A 41 -19.51 -3.23 0.93
C PHE A 41 -18.45 -2.20 1.34
N SER A 42 -17.85 -2.29 2.54
CA SER A 42 -16.78 -1.38 3.00
C SER A 42 -15.40 -2.04 2.91
N ARG A 43 -14.96 -2.34 1.69
CA ARG A 43 -13.57 -2.73 1.42
C ARG A 43 -12.79 -1.48 1.06
N GLU A 44 -12.13 -0.87 2.03
CA GLU A 44 -11.27 0.27 1.73
C GLU A 44 -9.90 -0.19 1.24
N PRO A 45 -9.47 0.30 0.05
CA PRO A 45 -8.12 0.09 -0.42
C PRO A 45 -7.16 0.99 0.34
N TYR A 46 -6.13 0.37 0.93
CA TYR A 46 -4.98 1.02 1.51
C TYR A 46 -3.81 0.84 0.55
N ARG A 47 -3.17 1.95 0.17
CA ARG A 47 -1.86 1.93 -0.50
C ARG A 47 -0.80 1.78 0.58
N VAL A 48 -0.08 0.68 0.57
CA VAL A 48 1.07 0.46 1.45
C VAL A 48 2.33 0.66 0.63
N ALA A 49 3.18 1.61 0.96
CA ALA A 49 4.44 1.90 0.30
C ALA A 49 5.61 1.59 1.24
N GLU A 50 6.45 0.62 0.90
CA GLU A 50 7.63 0.25 1.69
C GLU A 50 8.90 0.71 1.00
N CYS A 51 9.68 1.58 1.64
CA CYS A 51 10.98 2.00 1.14
C CYS A 51 11.98 0.83 1.15
N ARG A 52 12.54 0.48 -0.02
CA ARG A 52 13.53 -0.60 -0.14
C ARG A 52 14.93 -0.20 0.33
N VAL A 53 15.10 1.05 0.75
CA VAL A 53 16.38 1.63 1.16
C VAL A 53 16.47 1.72 2.68
N CYS A 54 15.51 2.38 3.34
CA CYS A 54 15.47 2.49 4.81
C CYS A 54 14.48 1.52 5.48
N GLY A 55 13.57 0.88 4.73
CA GLY A 55 12.54 0.01 5.27
C GLY A 55 11.30 0.73 5.81
N THR A 56 11.18 2.05 5.64
CA THR A 56 10.00 2.81 6.09
C THR A 56 8.75 2.36 5.34
N VAL A 57 7.70 2.00 6.07
CA VAL A 57 6.39 1.62 5.53
C VAL A 57 5.39 2.75 5.76
N THR A 58 4.76 3.22 4.68
CA THR A 58 3.75 4.27 4.71
C THR A 58 2.43 3.72 4.18
N GLU A 59 1.37 3.80 4.98
CA GLU A 59 0.03 3.36 4.60
C GLU A 59 -0.86 4.57 4.34
N THR A 60 -1.39 4.70 3.12
CA THR A 60 -2.26 5.79 2.69
C THR A 60 -3.62 5.24 2.28
N ARG A 61 -4.69 5.68 2.95
CA ARG A 61 -6.06 5.30 2.63
C ARG A 61 -6.49 5.95 1.31
N MET A 62 -6.90 5.15 0.33
CA MET A 62 -7.33 5.61 -1.01
C MET A 62 -8.83 5.96 -1.05
N ASN A 63 -9.38 6.55 0.02
CA ASN A 63 -10.80 6.89 0.14
C ASN A 63 -10.99 8.42 0.17
N ASN A 64 -10.72 9.07 -0.96
CA ASN A 64 -11.18 10.44 -1.24
C ASN A 64 -11.39 10.53 -2.76
N ALA A 65 -12.57 10.09 -3.20
CA ALA A 65 -13.15 10.49 -4.48
C ALA A 65 -14.18 11.57 -4.20
#